data_AF-A0A1F3IGB0-F1
#
_entry.id   AF-A0A1F3IGB0-F1
#
_cell.length_a   1.000
_cell.length_b   1.000
_cell.length_c   1.000
_cell.angle_alpha   90.00
_cell.angle_beta   90.00
_cell.angle_gamma   90.00
#
_symmetry.space_group_name_H-M   'P 1'
#
loop_
_entity.id
_entity.type
_entity.pdbx_description
1 polymer ?
#
loop_
_entity_poly.entity_id
_entity_poly.type
_entity_poly.pdbx_seq_one_letter_code
_entity_poly.pdbx_strand_id
1 'polypeptide(L)'
;MDREEIKLIIQEELKDNPDLSNAHGVELDNCLIEPTLQTYLNSFHDNKEVKLWTVLEETEDGNGYKIVYDPKDNLFGLGMKSNKDELIFIGYYGTFVETLKGM
;
A
#
# COMPACT_ATOMS: atom_id res chain seq x y z
N MET A 1 -0.21 14.06 -9.03
CA MET A 1 0.55 12.84 -8.81
C MET A 1 -0.01 11.74 -9.69
N ASP A 2 0.81 11.16 -10.54
CA ASP A 2 0.45 10.06 -11.44
C ASP A 2 1.11 8.73 -11.02
N ARG A 3 0.80 7.65 -11.77
CA ARG A 3 1.25 6.29 -11.45
C ARG A 3 2.76 6.13 -11.58
N GLU A 4 3.39 6.85 -12.51
CA GLU A 4 4.83 6.76 -12.77
C GLU A 4 5.60 7.44 -11.65
N GLU A 5 5.14 8.60 -11.18
CA GLU A 5 5.72 9.29 -10.02
C GLU A 5 5.71 8.41 -8.76
N ILE A 6 4.60 7.70 -8.50
CA ILE A 6 4.48 6.81 -7.34
C ILE A 6 5.43 5.63 -7.45
N LYS A 7 5.57 5.03 -8.65
CA LYS A 7 6.53 3.95 -8.89
C LYS A 7 7.96 4.42 -8.66
N LEU A 8 8.31 5.63 -9.08
CA LEU A 8 9.65 6.19 -8.87
C LEU A 8 9.97 6.30 -7.38
N ILE A 9 9.04 6.82 -6.56
CA ILE A 9 9.22 6.93 -5.10
C ILE A 9 9.49 5.55 -4.49
N ILE A 10 8.67 4.55 -4.83
CA ILE A 10 8.82 3.19 -4.30
C ILE A 10 10.17 2.60 -4.74
N GLN A 11 10.55 2.78 -6.01
CA GLN A 11 11.83 2.30 -6.52
C GLN A 11 13.03 2.97 -5.85
N GLU A 12 12.95 4.26 -5.52
CA GLU A 12 13.99 4.96 -4.79
C GLU A 12 14.12 4.41 -3.36
N GLU A 13 13.02 4.20 -2.65
CA GLU A 13 13.05 3.58 -1.31
C GLU A 13 13.60 2.14 -1.31
N LEU A 14 13.21 1.34 -2.29
CA LEU A 14 13.67 -0.05 -2.44
C LEU A 14 15.16 -0.14 -2.79
N LYS A 15 15.69 0.81 -3.58
CA LYS A 15 17.13 0.88 -3.87
C LYS A 15 17.97 1.11 -2.63
N ASP A 16 17.46 1.88 -1.68
CA ASP A 16 18.12 2.13 -0.39
C ASP A 16 18.02 0.92 0.56
N ASN A 17 17.09 -0.02 0.30
CA ASN A 17 16.80 -1.16 1.17
C ASN A 17 16.74 -2.51 0.40
N PRO A 18 17.84 -2.96 -0.24
CA PRO A 18 17.83 -4.14 -1.11
C PRO A 18 17.49 -5.46 -0.39
N ASP A 19 17.81 -5.59 0.91
CA ASP A 19 17.59 -6.81 1.70
C ASP A 19 16.11 -7.10 2.03
N LEU A 20 15.20 -6.13 1.84
CA LEU A 20 13.79 -6.31 2.18
C LEU A 20 13.01 -7.16 1.17
N SER A 21 13.55 -7.30 -0.04
CA SER A 21 12.99 -8.14 -1.10
C SER A 21 12.85 -9.62 -0.70
N ASN A 22 13.63 -10.09 0.28
CA ASN A 22 13.67 -11.51 0.68
C ASN A 22 13.23 -11.78 2.13
N ALA A 23 13.07 -10.77 2.98
CA ALA A 23 12.95 -10.96 4.42
C ALA A 23 11.55 -11.38 4.88
N HIS A 24 10.49 -10.98 4.16
CA HIS A 24 9.10 -11.25 4.54
C HIS A 24 8.44 -12.37 3.71
N GLY A 25 9.18 -13.04 2.83
CA GLY A 25 8.61 -14.04 1.91
C GLY A 25 7.66 -13.46 0.86
N VAL A 26 7.53 -12.12 0.82
CA VAL A 26 6.79 -11.36 -0.19
C VAL A 26 7.73 -11.21 -1.39
N GLU A 27 7.50 -12.00 -2.45
CA GLU A 27 8.13 -11.72 -3.74
C GLU A 27 7.60 -10.36 -4.22
N LEU A 28 8.32 -9.28 -3.92
CA LEU A 28 7.90 -7.91 -4.24
C LEU A 28 7.55 -7.76 -5.73
N ASP A 29 8.25 -8.46 -6.61
CA ASP A 29 7.95 -8.49 -8.05
C ASP A 29 6.55 -9.07 -8.37
N ASN A 30 6.02 -9.97 -7.53
CA ASN A 30 4.69 -10.55 -7.69
C ASN A 30 3.60 -9.77 -6.93
N CYS A 31 3.96 -9.07 -5.85
CA CYS A 31 3.01 -8.33 -5.01
C CYS A 31 2.87 -6.86 -5.41
N LEU A 32 3.89 -6.26 -6.03
CA LEU A 32 3.81 -4.89 -6.55
C LEU A 32 2.90 -4.84 -7.76
N ILE A 33 1.81 -4.09 -7.63
CA ILE A 33 0.85 -3.90 -8.71
C ILE A 33 1.06 -2.54 -9.39
N GLU A 34 0.39 -2.32 -10.51
CA GLU A 34 0.30 -0.98 -11.05
C GLU A 34 -0.49 -0.07 -10.09
N PRO A 35 0.04 1.12 -9.71
CA PRO A 35 -0.66 2.02 -8.80
C PRO A 35 -2.08 2.29 -9.27
N THR A 36 -3.04 1.87 -8.47
CA THR A 36 -4.46 1.96 -8.80
C THR A 36 -5.17 2.84 -7.79
N LEU A 37 -5.77 3.92 -8.27
CA LEU A 37 -6.53 4.84 -7.41
C LEU A 37 -7.85 4.17 -7.01
N GLN A 38 -8.03 3.93 -5.72
CA GLN A 38 -9.21 3.28 -5.16
C GLN A 38 -9.76 4.07 -3.98
N THR A 39 -11.04 3.84 -3.66
CA THR A 39 -11.69 4.43 -2.50
C THR A 39 -11.62 3.45 -1.34
N TYR A 40 -11.08 3.91 -0.21
CA TYR A 40 -10.99 3.19 1.04
C TYR A 40 -11.89 3.84 2.10
N LEU A 41 -12.48 3.04 2.98
CA LEU A 41 -13.18 3.50 4.17
C LEU A 41 -12.17 3.66 5.31
N ASN A 42 -12.06 4.86 5.86
CA ASN A 42 -11.17 5.12 6.97
C ASN A 42 -11.73 4.52 8.26
N SER A 43 -11.04 3.48 8.78
CA SER A 43 -11.47 2.77 10.00
C SER A 43 -11.50 3.64 11.26
N PHE A 44 -10.78 4.77 11.30
CA PHE A 44 -10.73 5.67 12.45
C PHE A 44 -11.72 6.82 12.40
N HIS A 45 -12.24 7.17 11.22
CA HIS A 45 -13.04 8.38 11.02
C HIS A 45 -14.45 8.06 10.52
N ASP A 46 -15.19 7.22 11.24
CA ASP A 46 -16.60 6.92 10.93
C ASP A 46 -16.78 6.42 9.48
N ASN A 47 -15.84 5.58 9.01
CA ASN A 47 -15.83 5.05 7.65
C ASN A 47 -15.86 6.12 6.54
N LYS A 48 -15.33 7.33 6.80
CA LYS A 48 -15.18 8.33 5.75
C LYS A 48 -14.36 7.79 4.59
N GLU A 49 -14.86 8.01 3.39
CA GLU A 49 -14.17 7.64 2.16
C GLU A 49 -12.91 8.49 1.96
N VAL A 50 -11.80 7.82 1.69
CA VAL A 50 -10.51 8.42 1.31
C VAL A 50 -10.04 7.78 0.01
N LYS A 51 -9.52 8.60 -0.92
CA LYS A 51 -8.97 8.11 -2.18
C LYS A 51 -7.47 7.91 -2.03
N LEU A 52 -7.02 6.68 -2.18
CA LEU A 52 -5.63 6.27 -2.00
C LEU A 52 -5.18 5.44 -3.19
N TRP A 53 -3.88 5.46 -3.48
CA TRP A 53 -3.29 4.63 -4.51
C TRP A 53 -2.86 3.31 -3.92
N THR A 54 -3.47 2.20 -4.33
CA THR A 54 -2.97 0.86 -3.97
C THR A 54 -1.77 0.54 -4.83
N VAL A 55 -0.66 0.16 -4.20
CA VAL A 55 0.63 -0.07 -4.87
C VAL A 55 1.18 -1.48 -4.65
N LEU A 56 0.70 -2.18 -3.62
CA LEU A 56 1.06 -3.57 -3.34
C LEU A 56 -0.17 -4.33 -2.85
N GLU A 57 -0.31 -5.57 -3.29
CA GLU A 57 -1.25 -6.55 -2.76
C GLU A 57 -0.49 -7.80 -2.31
N GLU A 58 -0.69 -8.21 -1.07
CA GLU A 58 -0.01 -9.39 -0.49
C GLU A 58 -0.40 -10.68 -1.20
N THR A 59 -1.65 -10.76 -1.67
CA THR A 59 -2.23 -11.96 -2.27
C THR A 59 -2.92 -11.61 -3.60
N GLU A 60 -2.78 -12.46 -4.62
CA GLU A 60 -3.44 -12.26 -5.93
C GLU A 60 -4.97 -12.19 -5.85
N ASP A 61 -5.60 -12.88 -4.90
CA ASP A 61 -7.05 -12.84 -4.66
C ASP A 61 -7.52 -11.57 -3.92
N GLY A 62 -6.57 -10.73 -3.51
CA GLY A 62 -6.82 -9.42 -2.93
C GLY A 62 -7.38 -9.42 -1.50
N ASN A 63 -7.41 -10.56 -0.80
CA ASN A 63 -7.90 -10.67 0.58
C ASN A 63 -6.81 -10.44 1.65
N GLY A 64 -5.54 -10.45 1.27
CA GLY A 64 -4.43 -10.06 2.14
C GLY A 64 -4.32 -8.56 2.37
N TYR A 65 -3.22 -8.16 3.02
CA TYR A 65 -2.89 -6.75 3.22
C TYR A 65 -2.56 -6.04 1.91
N LYS A 66 -2.74 -4.73 1.92
CA LYS A 66 -2.45 -3.83 0.81
C LYS A 66 -1.60 -2.68 1.31
N ILE A 67 -0.62 -2.26 0.52
CA ILE A 67 0.06 -0.99 0.75
C ILE A 67 -0.62 0.08 -0.10
N VAL A 68 -0.97 1.17 0.55
CA VAL A 68 -1.61 2.33 -0.07
C VAL A 68 -0.73 3.56 0.07
N TYR A 69 -0.85 4.49 -0.86
CA TYR A 69 -0.13 5.74 -0.88
C TYR A 69 -1.09 6.93 -0.96
N ASP A 70 -0.89 7.90 -0.09
CA ASP A 70 -1.62 9.17 -0.08
C ASP A 70 -0.75 10.30 -0.65
N PRO A 71 -1.09 10.83 -1.84
CA PRO A 71 -0.34 11.91 -2.46
C PRO A 71 -0.53 13.26 -1.77
N LYS A 72 -1.52 13.42 -0.88
CA LYS A 72 -1.75 14.68 -0.15
C LYS A 72 -0.71 14.90 0.93
N ASP A 73 -0.44 13.84 1.69
CA ASP A 73 0.46 13.88 2.83
C ASP A 73 1.83 13.24 2.50
N ASN A 74 1.97 12.65 1.31
CA ASN A 74 3.17 11.93 0.86
C ASN A 74 3.53 10.78 1.84
N LEU A 75 2.51 10.00 2.21
CA LEU A 75 2.60 8.92 3.18
C LEU A 75 2.10 7.60 2.60
N PHE A 76 2.76 6.53 3.01
CA PHE A 76 2.30 5.16 2.83
C PHE A 76 1.56 4.66 4.05
N GLY A 77 0.67 3.71 3.83
CA GLY A 77 -0.13 3.10 4.87
C GLY A 77 -0.66 1.73 4.47
N LEU A 78 -1.40 1.12 5.40
CA LEU A 78 -2.00 -0.19 5.20
C LEU A 78 -3.48 -0.10 4.87
N GLY A 79 -3.88 -0.91 3.92
CA GLY A 79 -5.26 -1.22 3.61
C GLY A 79 -5.50 -2.72 3.68
N MET A 80 -6.77 -3.10 3.75
CA MET A 80 -7.19 -4.49 3.59
C MET A 80 -8.58 -4.53 2.97
N LYS A 81 -8.95 -5.71 2.48
CA LYS A 81 -10.31 -5.97 2.05
C LYS A 81 -11.10 -6.60 3.21
N SER A 82 -12.30 -6.09 3.48
CA SER A 82 -13.19 -6.66 4.48
C SER A 82 -13.93 -7.87 3.93
N ASN A 83 -14.55 -8.66 4.82
CA ASN A 83 -15.43 -9.78 4.45
C ASN A 83 -16.67 -9.36 3.62
N LYS A 84 -16.94 -8.06 3.47
CA LYS A 84 -18.03 -7.50 2.68
C LYS A 84 -17.56 -6.92 1.34
N ASP A 85 -16.34 -7.26 0.91
CA ASP A 85 -15.68 -6.71 -0.28
C ASP A 85 -15.40 -5.19 -0.21
N GLU A 86 -15.41 -4.60 0.99
CA GLU A 86 -15.10 -3.18 1.19
C GLU A 86 -13.60 -2.98 1.43
N LEU A 87 -13.00 -1.98 0.80
CA LEU A 87 -11.61 -1.60 1.07
C LEU A 87 -11.55 -0.74 2.33
N ILE A 88 -10.80 -1.18 3.33
CA ILE A 88 -10.66 -0.51 4.62
C ILE A 88 -9.24 0.02 4.76
N PHE A 89 -9.11 1.30 5.06
CA PHE A 89 -7.83 1.91 5.40
C PHE A 89 -7.55 1.72 6.90
N ILE A 90 -6.43 1.06 7.20
CA ILE A 90 -6.00 0.68 8.54
C ILE A 90 -5.14 1.75 9.19
N GLY A 91 -4.41 2.57 8.42
CA GLY A 91 -3.60 3.66 8.97
C GLY A 91 -2.32 3.95 8.18
N TYR A 92 -1.72 5.11 8.44
CA TYR A 92 -0.43 5.51 7.86
C TYR A 92 0.73 4.96 8.70
N TYR A 93 1.78 4.55 8.01
CA TYR A 93 3.00 3.99 8.62
C TYR A 93 4.25 4.81 8.30
N GLY A 94 4.19 5.75 7.34
CA GLY A 94 5.34 6.57 6.95
C GLY A 94 5.77 6.24 5.53
N THR A 95 6.92 5.60 5.39
CA THR A 95 7.47 5.23 4.08
C THR A 95 6.96 3.89 3.56
N PHE A 96 7.19 3.59 2.28
CA PHE A 96 6.82 2.29 1.70
C PHE A 96 7.47 1.14 2.47
N VAL A 97 8.77 1.28 2.75
CA VAL A 97 9.55 0.30 3.49
C VAL A 97 9.07 0.10 4.92
N GLU A 98 8.74 1.18 5.63
CA GLU A 98 8.17 1.09 6.99
C GLU A 98 6.83 0.36 6.99
N THR A 99 6.00 0.66 5.99
CA THR A 99 4.70 0.02 5.81
C THR A 99 4.85 -1.47 5.51
N LEU A 100 5.77 -1.84 4.62
CA LEU A 100 6.06 -3.23 4.27
C LEU A 100 6.56 -4.04 5.47
N LYS A 101 7.41 -3.45 6.32
CA LYS A 101 7.89 -4.09 7.56
C LYS A 101 6.79 -4.24 8.63
N GLY A 102 5.74 -3.43 8.54
CA GLY A 102 4.61 -3.43 9.47
C GLY A 102 3.49 -4.41 9.09
N MET A 103 3.55 -5.02 7.89
CA MET A 103 2.72 -6.16 7.50
C MET A 103 3.19 -7.44 8.21
#